data_AF-A0A9D5FLW7-F1
#
_entry.id   AF-A0A9D5FLW7-F1
#
_cell.length_a   1.000
_cell.length_b   1.000
_cell.length_c   1.000
_cell.angle_alpha   90.00
_cell.angle_beta   90.00
_cell.angle_gamma   90.00
#
_symmetry.space_group_name_H-M   'P 1'
#
loop_
_entity.id
_entity.type
_entity.pdbx_description
1 polymer ?
#
loop_
_entity_poly.entity_id
_entity_poly.type
_entity_poly.pdbx_seq_one_letter_code
_entity_poly.pdbx_strand_id
1 'polypeptide(L)'
;MPTVTIRDISDDVMKKIRTLSEKEKRSLNKEMLFILEEGLDAHLSGGAGKAVPSGLSPEVQIAVWSELCGKWDDKRSTEEIVEDIRKSRTMGREISL
;
A
#
# COMPACT_ATOMS: atom_id res chain seq x y z
N MET A 1 5.81 -1.63 21.14
CA MET A 1 5.28 -0.54 20.30
C MET A 1 4.38 0.32 21.16
N PRO A 2 4.46 1.66 21.04
CA PRO A 2 3.53 2.54 21.73
C PRO A 2 2.10 2.26 21.25
N THR A 3 1.15 2.13 22.18
CA THR A 3 -0.28 2.08 21.90
C THR A 3 -0.86 3.47 22.11
N VAL A 4 -1.70 3.91 21.17
CA VAL A 4 -2.34 5.23 21.22
C VAL A 4 -3.85 5.03 21.14
N THR A 5 -4.57 5.71 22.03
CA THR A 5 -6.04 5.76 22.00
C THR A 5 -6.46 7.16 21.59
N ILE A 6 -7.16 7.27 20.47
CA ILE A 6 -7.73 8.54 20.00
C ILE A 6 -9.18 8.62 20.48
N ARG A 7 -9.51 9.72 21.17
CA ARG A 7 -10.85 10.00 21.69
C ARG A 7 -11.45 11.18 20.93
N ASP A 8 -12.76 11.35 21.08
CA ASP A 8 -13.51 12.50 20.56
C ASP A 8 -13.43 12.67 19.03
N ILE A 9 -13.28 11.55 18.29
CA ILE A 9 -13.44 11.56 16.84
C ILE A 9 -14.94 11.66 16.52
N SER A 10 -15.31 12.64 15.71
CA SER A 10 -16.69 12.79 15.25
C SER A 10 -17.11 11.62 14.34
N ASP A 11 -18.39 11.27 14.39
CA ASP A 11 -18.95 10.20 13.56
C ASP A 11 -18.72 10.42 12.06
N ASP A 12 -18.77 11.68 11.63
CA ASP A 12 -18.49 12.07 10.24
C ASP A 12 -17.05 11.76 9.82
N VAL A 13 -16.07 12.00 10.70
CA VAL A 13 -14.67 11.68 10.43
C VAL A 13 -14.46 10.17 10.42
N MET A 14 -15.01 9.44 11.40
CA MET A 14 -14.94 7.98 11.42
C MET A 14 -15.56 7.35 10.17
N LYS A 15 -16.69 7.88 9.69
CA LYS A 15 -17.34 7.42 8.46
C LYS A 15 -16.43 7.62 7.24
N LYS A 16 -15.79 8.77 7.10
CA LYS A 16 -14.84 9.05 6.01
C LYS A 16 -13.65 8.10 6.04
N ILE A 17 -13.06 7.87 7.23
CA ILE A 17 -11.93 6.93 7.40
C ILE A 17 -12.34 5.52 6.98
N ARG A 18 -13.54 5.06 7.37
CA ARG A 18 -14.05 3.75 6.97
C ARG A 18 -14.21 3.63 5.46
N THR A 19 -14.78 4.64 4.80
CA THR A 19 -14.91 4.67 3.34
C THR A 19 -13.55 4.64 2.64
N LEU A 20 -12.54 5.36 3.16
CA LEU A 20 -11.18 5.33 2.62
C LEU A 20 -10.53 3.95 2.81
N SER A 21 -10.66 3.36 3.99
CA SER A 21 -10.14 2.01 4.31
C SER A 21 -10.68 0.93 3.37
N GLU A 22 -11.98 0.98 3.04
CA GLU A 22 -12.61 0.06 2.08
C GLU A 22 -12.08 0.27 0.65
N LYS A 23 -11.93 1.53 0.24
CA LYS A 23 -11.43 1.90 -1.09
C LYS A 23 -9.97 1.47 -1.29
N GLU A 24 -9.11 1.75 -0.32
CA GLU A 24 -7.67 1.48 -0.37
C GLU A 24 -7.31 0.04 0.07
N LYS A 25 -8.33 -0.76 0.44
CA LYS A 25 -8.19 -2.17 0.90
C LYS A 25 -7.21 -2.32 2.06
N ARG A 26 -7.26 -1.40 3.02
CA ARG A 26 -6.45 -1.40 4.25
C ARG A 26 -7.35 -1.66 5.45
N SER A 27 -6.80 -2.24 6.53
CA SER A 27 -7.53 -2.31 7.80
C SER A 27 -7.72 -0.90 8.36
N LEU A 28 -8.76 -0.70 9.17
CA LEU A 28 -9.08 0.60 9.75
C LEU A 28 -7.90 1.19 10.56
N ASN A 29 -7.19 0.35 11.32
CA ASN A 29 -6.02 0.76 12.08
C ASN A 29 -4.88 1.22 11.15
N LYS A 30 -4.64 0.50 10.05
CA LYS A 30 -3.60 0.85 9.08
C LYS A 30 -3.94 2.13 8.34
N GLU A 31 -5.21 2.33 8.02
CA GLU A 31 -5.69 3.58 7.42
C GLU A 31 -5.53 4.76 8.38
N MET A 32 -5.85 4.57 9.66
CA MET A 32 -5.68 5.61 10.68
C MET A 32 -4.20 6.00 10.87
N LEU A 33 -3.28 5.03 10.83
CA LEU A 33 -1.84 5.30 10.84
C LEU A 33 -1.39 6.10 9.61
N PHE A 34 -1.82 5.67 8.41
CA PHE A 34 -1.48 6.34 7.16
C PHE A 34 -1.93 7.81 7.15
N ILE A 35 -3.16 8.08 7.58
CA ILE A 35 -3.70 9.45 7.66
C ILE A 35 -2.91 10.30 8.66
N LEU A 36 -2.47 9.73 9.78
CA LEU A 36 -1.65 10.44 10.77
C LEU A 36 -0.26 10.77 10.23
N GLU A 37 0.37 9.84 9.51
CA GLU A 37 1.67 10.04 8.87
C GLU A 37 1.59 11.14 7.80
N GLU A 38 0.63 11.03 6.86
CA GLU A 38 0.43 12.06 5.82
C GLU A 38 0.05 13.42 6.42
N GLY A 39 -0.80 13.43 7.46
CA GLY A 39 -1.21 14.65 8.15
C GLY A 39 -0.05 15.33 8.87
N LEU A 40 0.84 14.56 9.49
CA LEU A 40 2.04 15.08 10.16
C LEU A 40 3.02 15.67 9.15
N ASP A 41 3.28 14.96 8.04
CA ASP A 41 4.16 15.44 6.98
C ASP A 41 3.64 16.74 6.35
N ALA A 42 2.32 16.81 6.11
CA ALA A 42 1.67 18.02 5.62
C ALA A 42 1.75 19.19 6.61
N HIS A 43 1.66 18.90 7.92
CA HIS A 43 1.76 19.91 8.98
C HIS A 43 3.20 20.46 9.10
N LEU A 44 4.20 19.57 9.07
CA LEU A 44 5.62 19.95 9.17
C LEU A 44 6.12 20.69 7.92
N SER A 45 5.54 20.42 6.76
CA SER A 45 5.93 21.04 5.49
C SER A 45 5.42 22.49 5.30
N GLY A 46 4.87 23.11 6.35
CA GLY A 46 4.60 24.56 6.36
C GLY A 46 3.32 25.00 5.65
N GLY A 47 2.25 24.18 5.74
CA GLY A 47 0.88 24.69 5.62
C GLY A 47 0.54 25.44 4.34
N ALA A 48 0.82 24.87 3.16
CA ALA A 48 0.12 25.22 1.92
C ALA A 48 0.43 24.19 0.83
N GLY A 49 -0.49 23.25 0.61
CA GLY A 49 -0.85 22.79 -0.74
C GLY A 49 0.24 22.26 -1.66
N LYS A 50 1.33 21.68 -1.17
CA LYS A 50 2.12 20.73 -1.97
C LYS A 50 1.72 19.34 -1.53
N ALA A 51 0.89 18.70 -2.34
CA ALA A 51 0.82 17.25 -2.33
C ALA A 51 2.26 16.76 -2.44
N VAL A 52 2.83 16.29 -1.33
CA VAL A 52 4.01 15.44 -1.39
C VAL A 52 3.56 14.28 -2.28
N PRO A 53 4.28 13.95 -3.37
CA PRO A 53 3.94 12.79 -4.16
C PRO A 53 3.86 11.63 -3.16
N SER A 54 2.69 11.00 -3.05
CA SER A 54 2.41 9.90 -2.12
C SER A 54 3.13 8.61 -2.55
N GLY A 55 4.39 8.73 -2.94
CA GLY A 55 5.27 7.67 -3.38
C GLY A 55 6.65 7.94 -2.83
N LEU A 56 7.28 6.88 -2.33
CA LEU A 56 8.71 6.86 -2.02
C LEU A 56 9.48 7.53 -3.17
N SER A 57 10.57 8.26 -2.86
CA SER A 57 11.41 8.80 -3.94
C SER A 57 11.89 7.63 -4.82
N PRO A 58 12.15 7.86 -6.12
CA PRO A 58 12.63 6.80 -7.01
C PRO A 58 13.83 6.03 -6.42
N GLU A 59 14.73 6.73 -5.74
CA GLU A 59 15.90 6.13 -5.08
C GLU A 59 15.50 5.19 -3.94
N VAL A 60 14.51 5.57 -3.14
CA VAL A 60 13.99 4.74 -2.05
C VAL A 60 13.20 3.55 -2.61
N GLN A 61 12.42 3.72 -3.69
CA GLN A 61 11.76 2.60 -4.36
C GLN A 61 12.77 1.58 -4.88
N ILE A 62 13.83 2.06 -5.55
CA ILE A 62 14.90 1.21 -6.06
C ILE A 62 15.60 0.49 -4.92
N ALA A 63 15.90 1.17 -3.81
CA ALA A 63 16.52 0.56 -2.65
C ALA A 63 15.64 -0.54 -2.03
N VAL A 64 14.35 -0.27 -1.83
CA VAL A 64 13.38 -1.24 -1.29
C VAL A 64 13.23 -2.44 -2.24
N TRP A 65 13.11 -2.21 -3.55
CA TRP A 65 12.99 -3.29 -4.53
C TRP A 65 14.27 -4.12 -4.60
N SER A 66 15.44 -3.49 -4.61
CA SER A 66 16.73 -4.17 -4.59
C SER A 66 16.91 -5.02 -3.34
N GLU A 67 16.44 -4.53 -2.19
CA GLU A 67 16.45 -5.29 -0.95
C GLU A 67 15.53 -6.52 -1.01
N LEU A 68 14.36 -6.41 -1.64
CA LEU A 68 13.39 -7.51 -1.74
C LEU A 68 13.78 -8.54 -2.80
N CYS A 69 14.54 -8.14 -3.83
CA CYS A 69 15.01 -9.04 -4.87
C CYS A 69 15.85 -10.19 -4.28
N GLY A 70 15.51 -11.43 -4.64
CA GLY A 70 16.23 -12.62 -4.20
C GLY A 70 15.97 -13.06 -2.76
N LYS A 71 15.16 -12.32 -1.98
CA LYS A 71 14.69 -12.76 -0.65
C LYS A 71 13.48 -13.69 -0.71
N TRP A 72 12.90 -13.88 -1.89
CA TRP A 72 11.81 -14.83 -2.09
C TRP A 72 12.36 -16.26 -2.03
N ASP A 73 12.18 -16.92 -0.89
CA ASP A 73 12.49 -18.33 -0.71
C ASP A 73 11.30 -19.17 -1.19
N ASP A 74 11.49 -19.90 -2.29
CA ASP A 74 10.52 -20.88 -2.79
C ASP A 74 11.20 -22.24 -2.83
N LYS A 75 10.55 -23.23 -2.22
CA LYS A 75 11.05 -24.62 -2.19
C LYS A 75 10.87 -25.33 -3.53
N ARG A 76 10.05 -24.77 -4.42
CA ARG A 76 9.79 -25.29 -5.76
C ARG A 76 10.94 -24.92 -6.69
N SER A 77 11.28 -25.85 -7.56
CA SER A 77 12.20 -25.61 -8.67
C SER A 77 11.62 -24.59 -9.66
N THR A 78 12.49 -24.03 -10.50
CA THR A 78 12.09 -23.08 -11.54
C THR A 78 11.08 -23.73 -12.49
N GLU A 79 11.29 -24.99 -12.83
CA GLU A 79 10.47 -25.79 -13.72
C GLU A 79 9.06 -26.00 -13.15
N GLU A 80 8.94 -26.30 -11.85
CA GLU A 80 7.65 -26.45 -11.17
C GLU A 80 6.86 -25.15 -11.18
N ILE A 81 7.51 -24.01 -10.94
CA ILE A 81 6.88 -22.69 -10.96
C ILE A 81 6.39 -22.36 -12.38
N VAL A 82 7.22 -22.62 -13.41
CA VAL A 82 6.84 -22.38 -14.81
C VAL A 82 5.63 -23.20 -15.21
N GLU A 83 5.58 -24.47 -14.82
CA GLU A 83 4.46 -25.36 -15.13
C GLU A 83 3.17 -24.95 -14.41
N ASP A 84 3.27 -24.56 -13.13
CA ASP A 84 2.15 -24.06 -12.34
C ASP A 84 1.53 -22.79 -12.94
N ILE A 85 2.37 -21.84 -13.35
CA ILE A 85 1.93 -20.63 -14.04
C ILE A 85 1.22 -21.00 -15.34
N ARG A 86 1.79 -21.89 -16.17
CA ARG A 86 1.17 -22.29 -17.44
C ARG A 86 -0.19 -22.95 -17.24
N LYS A 87 -0.30 -23.87 -16.28
CA LYS A 87 -1.57 -24.53 -15.93
C LYS A 87 -2.64 -23.56 -15.46
N SER A 88 -2.24 -22.52 -14.74
CA SER A 88 -3.14 -21.53 -14.16
C SER A 88 -3.58 -20.45 -15.16
N ARG A 89 -2.98 -20.39 -16.36
CA ARG A 89 -3.36 -19.39 -17.38
C ARG A 89 -4.69 -19.77 -18.03
N THR A 90 -5.59 -18.80 -18.11
CA THR A 90 -6.79 -18.87 -18.95
C THR A 90 -6.47 -18.40 -20.37
N MET A 91 -7.34 -18.75 -21.34
CA MET A 91 -7.17 -18.42 -22.77
C MET A 91 -7.12 -16.90 -23.10
N GLY A 92 -7.20 -16.03 -22.08
CA GLY A 92 -7.34 -14.59 -22.27
C GLY A 92 -8.74 -14.23 -22.79
N ARG A 93 -8.97 -12.94 -23.00
CA ARG A 93 -10.15 -12.43 -23.71
C ARG A 93 -9.72 -11.98 -25.09
N GLU A 94 -10.59 -12.15 -26.08
CA GLU A 94 -10.38 -11.52 -27.38
C GLU A 94 -10.42 -10.00 -27.21
N ILE A 95 -9.41 -9.33 -27.78
CA ILE A 95 -9.28 -7.87 -27.82
C ILE A 95 -9.01 -7.50 -29.27
N SER A 96 -9.89 -6.68 -29.86
CA SER A 96 -9.60 -6.03 -31.15
C SER A 96 -8.77 -4.78 -30.86
N LEU A 97 -7.55 -4.76 -31.37
CA LEU A 97 -6.68 -3.58 -31.39
C LEU A 97 -7.03 -2.68 -32.58
#